data_AF-A1HP05-F1
#
_entry.id   AF-A1HP05-F1
#
_cell.length_a   1.000
_cell.length_b   1.000
_cell.length_c   1.000
_cell.angle_alpha   90.00
_cell.angle_beta   90.00
_cell.angle_gamma   90.00
#
_symmetry.space_group_name_H-M   'P 1'
#
loop_
_entity.id
_entity.type
_entity.pdbx_description
1 polymer ?
#
loop_
_entity_poly.entity_id
_entity_poly.type
_entity_poly.pdbx_seq_one_letter_code
_entity_poly.pdbx_strand_id
1 'polypeptide(L)'
;MKTTLDKPLTLKELPEEERPREKLLAKGPAALSNVELLAILLRTGTKNQSVMRLAEGLLAMQDGLAKVSRLTAQELSKIKGIGAAKAVTLVAAMELGKRLASLEAMQRAVIRSPQDIRDLMMPRLRYETKEHFVALLLSTKNHVLAMPVISVGSLNASLVHPRELFREAINHSAAAVILVHNHPSGDPTPSREDIEITGKMVQAGEILGIAVLDHVIIGDGKYVSLKEKGII
;
A
#
# COMPACT_ATOMS: atom_id res chain seq x y z
N MET A 1 48.09 2.84 33.47
CA MET A 1 48.22 3.12 32.02
C MET A 1 46.83 3.29 31.45
N LYS A 2 46.52 4.46 30.86
CA LYS A 2 45.24 4.70 30.17
C LYS A 2 45.21 3.82 28.92
N THR A 3 44.25 2.91 28.83
CA THR A 3 43.92 2.17 27.62
C THR A 3 43.55 3.17 26.53
N THR A 4 44.37 3.21 25.48
CA THR A 4 44.06 3.89 24.22
C THR A 4 42.73 3.36 23.71
N LEU A 5 41.68 4.18 23.76
CA LEU A 5 40.44 3.89 23.04
C LEU A 5 40.79 3.88 21.55
N ASP A 6 40.67 2.71 20.93
CA ASP A 6 40.77 2.54 19.48
C ASP A 6 39.83 3.53 18.79
N LYS A 7 40.43 4.38 17.95
CA LYS A 7 39.72 5.35 17.13
C LYS A 7 38.80 4.56 16.19
N PRO A 8 37.48 4.80 16.17
CA PRO A 8 36.58 4.02 15.34
C PRO A 8 36.94 4.22 13.86
N LEU A 9 37.21 3.12 13.15
CA LEU A 9 37.55 3.11 11.74
C LEU A 9 36.51 3.92 10.94
N THR A 10 37.00 4.84 10.13
CA THR A 10 36.20 5.63 9.20
C THR A 10 35.89 4.79 7.96
N LEU A 11 34.79 5.09 7.26
CA LEU A 11 34.39 4.31 6.07
C LEU A 11 35.48 4.28 4.97
N LYS A 12 36.37 5.28 4.96
CA LYS A 12 37.49 5.38 4.03
C LYS A 12 38.62 4.40 4.34
N GLU A 13 38.69 3.90 5.58
CA GLU A 13 39.71 2.94 6.04
C GLU A 13 39.29 1.49 5.77
N LEU A 14 38.03 1.25 5.36
CA LEU A 14 37.61 -0.05 4.85
C LEU A 14 38.19 -0.28 3.44
N PRO A 15 38.55 -1.54 3.11
CA PRO A 15 38.80 -1.96 1.73
C PRO A 15 37.66 -1.50 0.84
N GLU A 16 37.96 -1.03 -0.37
CA GLU A 16 36.97 -0.45 -1.27
C GLU A 16 35.79 -1.40 -1.53
N GLU A 17 36.08 -2.71 -1.65
CA GLU A 17 35.07 -3.76 -1.85
C GLU A 17 34.13 -3.99 -0.66
N GLU A 18 34.55 -3.59 0.55
CA GLU A 18 33.76 -3.69 1.79
C GLU A 18 32.98 -2.40 2.08
N ARG A 19 33.20 -1.34 1.29
CA ARG A 19 32.45 -0.10 1.46
C ARG A 19 31.02 -0.30 0.91
N PRO A 20 29.97 0.10 1.66
CA PRO A 20 28.59 -0.23 1.30
C PRO A 20 28.17 0.13 -0.12
N ARG A 21 28.57 1.30 -0.65
CA ARG A 21 28.11 1.74 -1.98
C ARG A 21 28.79 0.95 -3.09
N GLU A 22 30.09 0.75 -2.95
CA GLU A 22 30.94 0.02 -3.85
C GLU A 22 30.54 -1.46 -3.87
N LYS A 23 30.27 -2.04 -2.70
CA LYS A 23 29.71 -3.39 -2.54
C LYS A 23 28.32 -3.52 -3.19
N LEU A 24 27.45 -2.52 -3.06
CA LEU A 24 26.13 -2.51 -3.70
C LEU A 24 26.25 -2.50 -5.23
N LEU A 25 27.19 -1.73 -5.78
CA LEU A 25 27.46 -1.70 -7.22
C LEU A 25 28.06 -3.02 -7.73
N ALA A 26 28.96 -3.63 -6.98
CA ALA A 26 29.68 -4.83 -7.42
C ALA A 26 28.88 -6.13 -7.20
N LYS A 27 28.12 -6.25 -6.10
CA LYS A 27 27.47 -7.49 -5.66
C LYS A 27 25.95 -7.40 -5.51
N GLY A 28 25.39 -6.21 -5.75
CA GLY A 28 23.95 -5.96 -5.63
C GLY A 28 23.45 -5.80 -4.19
N PRO A 29 22.19 -5.38 -4.00
CA PRO A 29 21.63 -5.08 -2.68
C PRO A 29 21.52 -6.29 -1.75
N ALA A 30 21.39 -7.51 -2.29
CA ALA A 30 21.26 -8.74 -1.50
C ALA A 30 22.55 -9.10 -0.72
N ALA A 31 23.70 -8.55 -1.12
CA ALA A 31 24.97 -8.77 -0.43
C ALA A 31 25.17 -7.85 0.78
N LEU A 32 24.27 -6.89 1.00
CA LEU A 32 24.37 -5.90 2.07
C LEU A 32 23.51 -6.29 3.26
N SER A 33 24.03 -6.04 4.46
CA SER A 33 23.27 -6.04 5.70
C SER A 33 22.37 -4.79 5.81
N ASN A 34 21.39 -4.86 6.72
CA ASN A 34 20.55 -3.69 7.05
C ASN A 34 21.37 -2.50 7.57
N VAL A 35 22.49 -2.75 8.27
CA VAL A 35 23.40 -1.69 8.73
C VAL A 35 24.01 -0.96 7.51
N GLU A 36 24.49 -1.72 6.53
CA GLU A 36 25.10 -1.16 5.31
C GLU A 36 24.06 -0.40 4.47
N LEU A 37 22.84 -0.93 4.32
CA LEU A 37 21.76 -0.25 3.61
C LEU A 37 21.39 1.08 4.28
N LEU A 38 21.24 1.08 5.61
CA LEU A 38 21.00 2.31 6.37
C LEU A 38 22.18 3.28 6.25
N ALA A 39 23.43 2.78 6.28
CA ALA A 39 24.60 3.62 6.14
C ALA A 39 24.67 4.33 4.79
N ILE A 40 24.25 3.67 3.70
CA ILE A 40 24.13 4.29 2.37
C ILE A 40 23.14 5.46 2.42
N LEU A 41 21.94 5.24 2.99
CA LEU A 41 20.90 6.25 3.10
C LEU A 41 21.32 7.44 3.98
N LEU A 42 22.00 7.17 5.10
CA LEU A 42 22.49 8.19 6.01
C LEU A 42 23.66 8.99 5.43
N ARG A 43 24.38 8.43 4.45
CA ARG A 43 25.53 8.96 3.70
C ARG A 43 26.79 9.22 4.53
N THR A 44 26.67 9.89 5.66
CA THR A 44 27.79 10.35 6.49
C THR A 44 27.50 10.16 7.97
N GLY A 45 28.56 10.06 8.76
CA GLY A 45 28.48 9.98 10.22
C GLY A 45 28.33 11.35 10.87
N THR A 46 28.83 11.48 12.09
CA THR A 46 29.08 12.76 12.77
C THR A 46 30.59 12.97 12.90
N LYS A 47 31.01 14.08 13.52
CA LYS A 47 32.42 14.30 13.88
C LYS A 47 32.98 13.20 14.79
N ASN A 48 32.13 12.56 15.60
CA ASN A 48 32.54 11.64 16.67
C ASN A 48 32.09 10.19 16.47
N GLN A 49 31.32 9.90 15.41
CA GLN A 49 30.72 8.58 15.19
C GLN A 49 30.63 8.29 13.70
N SER A 50 31.10 7.11 13.27
CA SER A 50 30.99 6.69 11.87
C SER A 50 29.51 6.45 11.48
N VAL A 51 29.22 6.49 10.18
CA VAL A 51 27.86 6.22 9.70
C VAL A 51 27.43 4.78 9.97
N MET A 52 28.36 3.83 9.99
CA MET A 52 28.10 2.44 10.37
C MET A 52 27.63 2.34 11.82
N ARG A 53 28.36 2.97 12.75
CA ARG A 53 27.97 3.02 14.17
C ARG A 53 26.63 3.72 14.39
N LEU A 54 26.33 4.72 13.57
CA LEU A 54 25.05 5.42 13.63
C LEU A 54 23.89 4.52 13.15
N ALA A 55 24.11 3.75 12.07
CA ALA A 55 23.16 2.76 11.57
C ALA A 55 22.96 1.58 12.54
N GLU A 56 24.04 1.07 13.14
CA GLU A 56 23.99 0.08 14.22
C GLU A 56 23.14 0.58 15.39
N GLY A 57 23.33 1.84 15.82
CA GLY A 57 22.56 2.44 16.91
C GLY A 57 21.06 2.54 16.62
N LEU A 58 20.68 2.77 15.36
CA LEU A 58 19.27 2.74 14.95
C LEU A 58 18.68 1.33 15.04
N LEU A 59 19.43 0.32 14.60
CA LEU A 59 18.97 -1.08 14.62
C LEU A 59 19.03 -1.73 16.01
N ALA A 60 19.82 -1.19 16.93
CA ALA A 60 19.89 -1.63 18.32
C ALA A 60 18.67 -1.18 19.15
N MET A 61 17.79 -0.34 18.60
CA MET A 61 16.51 -0.03 19.22
C MET A 61 15.64 -1.29 19.32
N GLN A 62 14.75 -1.35 20.31
CA GLN A 62 13.76 -2.42 20.41
C GLN A 62 13.01 -2.57 19.08
N ASP A 63 12.83 -3.80 18.60
CA ASP A 63 12.23 -4.15 17.30
C ASP A 63 13.01 -3.69 16.05
N GLY A 64 14.23 -3.17 16.22
CA GLY A 64 15.18 -2.84 15.15
C GLY A 64 14.56 -2.00 14.03
N LEU A 65 14.63 -2.50 12.79
CA LEU A 65 14.13 -1.80 11.62
C LEU A 65 12.63 -1.50 11.68
N ALA A 66 11.84 -2.37 12.32
CA ALA A 66 10.40 -2.19 12.46
C ALA A 66 10.05 -1.02 13.39
N LYS A 67 10.90 -0.72 14.38
CA LYS A 67 10.75 0.48 15.19
C LYS A 67 11.13 1.73 14.41
N VAL A 68 12.25 1.69 13.70
CA VAL A 68 12.74 2.81 12.88
C VAL A 68 11.68 3.24 11.86
N SER A 69 10.98 2.30 11.22
CA SER A 69 9.96 2.58 10.21
C SER A 69 8.69 3.25 10.74
N ARG A 70 8.45 3.23 12.06
CA ARG A 70 7.28 3.83 12.71
C ARG A 70 7.55 5.21 13.29
N LEU A 71 8.82 5.62 13.38
CA LEU A 71 9.18 6.92 13.93
C LEU A 71 8.92 8.04 12.92
N THR A 72 8.40 9.15 13.42
CA THR A 72 8.28 10.39 12.65
C THR A 72 9.64 11.03 12.40
N ALA A 73 9.72 11.92 11.40
CA ALA A 73 10.94 12.68 11.14
C ALA A 73 11.38 13.51 12.37
N GLN A 74 10.42 14.00 13.16
CA GLN A 74 10.69 14.75 14.39
C GLN A 74 11.31 13.86 15.47
N GLU A 75 10.80 12.64 15.66
CA GLU A 75 11.36 11.69 16.63
C GLU A 75 12.74 11.18 16.21
N LEU A 76 12.92 10.85 14.93
CA LEU A 76 14.23 10.47 14.39
C LEU A 76 15.25 11.60 14.55
N SER A 77 14.82 12.86 14.38
CA SER A 77 15.69 14.03 14.52
C SER A 77 16.18 14.27 15.95
N LYS A 78 15.55 13.65 16.97
CA LYS A 78 16.02 13.69 18.35
C LYS A 78 17.23 12.78 18.58
N ILE A 79 17.51 11.85 17.67
CA ILE A 79 18.63 10.92 17.76
C ILE A 79 19.92 11.65 17.39
N LYS A 80 20.90 11.64 18.30
CA LYS A 80 22.19 12.28 18.07
C LYS A 80 22.85 11.76 16.79
N GLY A 81 23.07 12.65 15.82
CA GLY A 81 23.67 12.32 14.53
C GLY A 81 22.69 12.12 13.38
N ILE A 82 21.39 12.12 13.67
CA ILE A 82 20.30 12.14 12.70
C ILE A 82 19.67 13.53 12.70
N GLY A 83 20.15 14.41 11.81
CA GLY A 83 19.50 15.71 11.59
C GLY A 83 18.28 15.58 10.67
N ALA A 84 17.55 16.68 10.49
CA ALA A 84 16.32 16.73 9.69
C ALA A 84 16.46 16.09 8.30
N ALA A 85 17.55 16.37 7.58
CA ALA A 85 17.78 15.78 6.25
C ALA A 85 17.86 14.24 6.28
N LYS A 86 18.61 13.67 7.22
CA LYS A 86 18.74 12.21 7.36
C LYS A 86 17.41 11.58 7.82
N ALA A 87 16.69 12.25 8.72
CA ALA A 87 15.38 11.81 9.19
C ALA A 87 14.37 11.74 8.03
N VAL A 88 14.28 12.80 7.22
CA VAL A 88 13.39 12.84 6.04
C VAL A 88 13.76 11.74 5.03
N THR A 89 15.06 11.53 4.75
CA THR A 89 15.50 10.44 3.87
C THR A 89 15.06 9.07 4.37
N LEU A 90 15.20 8.79 5.67
CA LEU A 90 14.76 7.52 6.24
C LEU A 90 13.24 7.34 6.15
N VAL A 91 12.47 8.36 6.54
CA VAL A 91 11.00 8.31 6.46
C VAL A 91 10.54 8.06 5.02
N ALA A 92 11.13 8.76 4.03
CA ALA A 92 10.80 8.56 2.62
C ALA A 92 11.13 7.14 2.14
N ALA A 93 12.29 6.60 2.50
CA ALA A 93 12.67 5.24 2.14
C ALA A 93 11.73 4.19 2.74
N MET A 94 11.33 4.36 4.01
CA MET A 94 10.42 3.45 4.70
C MET A 94 9.00 3.50 4.10
N GLU A 95 8.50 4.69 3.77
CA GLU A 95 7.19 4.86 3.13
C GLU A 95 7.16 4.23 1.73
N LEU A 96 8.23 4.35 0.94
CA LEU A 96 8.36 3.65 -0.34
C LEU A 96 8.31 2.13 -0.16
N GLY A 97 9.05 1.59 0.82
CA GLY A 97 9.01 0.16 1.15
C GLY A 97 7.62 -0.31 1.56
N LYS A 98 6.90 0.48 2.38
CA LYS A 98 5.52 0.18 2.81
C LYS A 98 4.56 0.17 1.62
N ARG A 99 4.67 1.15 0.71
CA ARG A 99 3.85 1.20 -0.51
C ARG A 99 4.10 -0.01 -1.40
N LEU A 100 5.36 -0.39 -1.62
CA LEU A 100 5.71 -1.56 -2.42
C LEU A 100 5.12 -2.85 -1.81
N ALA A 101 5.29 -3.06 -0.50
CA ALA A 101 4.71 -4.22 0.20
C ALA A 101 3.18 -4.24 0.12
N SER A 102 2.54 -3.06 0.17
CA SER A 102 1.08 -2.96 0.02
C SER A 102 0.59 -3.28 -1.40
N LEU A 103 1.37 -2.96 -2.44
CA LEU A 103 1.08 -3.33 -3.82
C LEU A 103 1.16 -4.85 -4.02
N GLU A 104 2.17 -5.50 -3.43
CA GLU A 104 2.30 -6.96 -3.47
C GLU A 104 1.18 -7.68 -2.70
N ALA A 105 0.77 -7.14 -1.56
CA ALA A 105 -0.37 -7.67 -0.80
C ALA A 105 -1.70 -7.50 -1.58
N MET A 106 -1.86 -6.38 -2.29
CA MET A 106 -3.01 -6.13 -3.16
C MET A 106 -3.08 -7.13 -4.33
N GLN A 107 -1.94 -7.47 -4.95
CA GLN A 107 -1.87 -8.48 -6.02
C GLN A 107 -2.23 -9.92 -5.56
N ARG A 108 -2.26 -10.19 -4.25
CA ARG A 108 -2.53 -11.54 -3.71
C ARG A 108 -3.94 -11.73 -3.15
N ALA A 109 -4.76 -10.68 -3.06
CA ALA A 109 -6.15 -10.84 -2.64
C ALA A 109 -6.92 -11.64 -3.70
N VAL A 110 -7.25 -12.89 -3.39
CA VAL A 110 -8.13 -13.73 -4.20
C VAL A 110 -9.54 -13.60 -3.65
N ILE A 111 -10.48 -13.16 -4.46
CA ILE A 111 -11.88 -13.08 -4.07
C ILE A 111 -12.55 -14.43 -4.32
N ARG A 112 -12.99 -15.09 -3.25
CA ARG A 112 -13.73 -16.36 -3.28
C ARG A 112 -15.14 -16.20 -2.75
N SER A 113 -15.38 -15.21 -1.90
CA SER A 113 -16.71 -14.92 -1.37
C SER A 113 -16.92 -13.42 -1.09
N PRO A 114 -18.17 -12.99 -0.86
CA PRO A 114 -18.46 -11.62 -0.44
C PRO A 114 -17.80 -11.20 0.87
N GLN A 115 -17.48 -12.16 1.74
CA GLN A 115 -16.71 -11.90 2.95
C GLN A 115 -15.27 -11.45 2.63
N ASP A 116 -14.62 -12.01 1.60
CA ASP A 116 -13.30 -11.54 1.16
C ASP A 116 -13.35 -10.08 0.68
N ILE A 117 -14.44 -9.71 -0.02
CA ILE A 117 -14.67 -8.34 -0.48
C ILE A 117 -14.84 -7.41 0.72
N ARG A 118 -15.66 -7.81 1.70
CA ARG A 118 -15.87 -7.06 2.93
C ARG A 118 -14.56 -6.89 3.69
N ASP A 119 -13.79 -7.94 3.90
CA ASP A 119 -12.54 -7.87 4.65
C ASP A 119 -11.49 -7.00 3.94
N LEU A 120 -11.52 -6.99 2.60
CA LEU A 120 -10.67 -6.13 1.77
C LEU A 120 -11.12 -4.66 1.77
N MET A 121 -12.43 -4.39 1.72
CA MET A 121 -12.98 -3.05 1.43
C MET A 121 -13.54 -2.31 2.64
N MET A 122 -14.04 -3.02 3.66
CA MET A 122 -14.58 -2.42 4.89
C MET A 122 -13.57 -1.50 5.59
N PRO A 123 -12.28 -1.88 5.78
CA PRO A 123 -11.31 -0.99 6.41
C PRO A 123 -11.02 0.29 5.60
N ARG A 124 -11.32 0.28 4.29
CA ARG A 124 -11.07 1.40 3.38
C ARG A 124 -12.27 2.33 3.25
N LEU A 125 -13.49 1.80 3.29
CA LEU A 125 -14.68 2.58 2.94
C LEU A 125 -15.59 2.91 4.13
N ARG A 126 -15.52 2.16 5.24
CA ARG A 126 -16.46 2.30 6.37
C ARG A 126 -16.51 3.71 6.96
N TYR A 127 -15.37 4.40 7.01
CA TYR A 127 -15.26 5.72 7.64
C TYR A 127 -15.29 6.88 6.63
N GLU A 128 -15.53 6.58 5.35
CA GLU A 128 -15.62 7.61 4.34
C GLU A 128 -16.94 8.38 4.49
N THR A 129 -16.83 9.71 4.51
CA THR A 129 -17.98 10.62 4.71
C THR A 129 -18.76 10.90 3.42
N LYS A 130 -18.27 10.36 2.30
CA LYS A 130 -18.92 10.40 0.98
C LYS A 130 -19.09 8.98 0.47
N GLU A 131 -20.08 8.78 -0.39
CA GLU A 131 -20.21 7.55 -1.17
C GLU A 131 -19.03 7.45 -2.15
N HIS A 132 -18.40 6.28 -2.17
CA HIS A 132 -17.33 5.94 -3.09
C HIS A 132 -17.77 4.73 -3.89
N PHE A 133 -17.90 4.88 -5.21
CA PHE A 133 -18.15 3.77 -6.11
C PHE A 133 -16.81 3.24 -6.64
N VAL A 134 -16.47 2.02 -6.26
CA VAL A 134 -15.18 1.37 -6.53
C VAL A 134 -15.43 0.10 -7.33
N ALA A 135 -14.50 -0.22 -8.22
CA ALA A 135 -14.50 -1.50 -8.91
C ALA A 135 -13.32 -2.35 -8.47
N LEU A 136 -13.53 -3.61 -8.12
CA LEU A 136 -12.46 -4.60 -8.04
C LEU A 136 -12.27 -5.21 -9.42
N LEU A 137 -11.12 -4.96 -10.05
CA LEU A 137 -10.77 -5.55 -11.34
C LEU A 137 -10.12 -6.90 -11.11
N LEU A 138 -10.63 -7.97 -11.71
CA LEU A 138 -10.22 -9.34 -11.39
C LEU A 138 -9.57 -10.03 -12.59
N SER A 139 -8.56 -10.87 -12.30
CA SER A 139 -8.05 -11.86 -13.24
C SER A 139 -8.99 -13.06 -13.38
N THR A 140 -8.69 -13.97 -14.33
CA THR A 140 -9.43 -15.24 -14.52
C THR A 140 -9.40 -16.17 -13.30
N LYS A 141 -8.47 -15.96 -12.35
CA LYS A 141 -8.37 -16.69 -11.09
C LYS A 141 -8.87 -15.87 -9.88
N ASN A 142 -9.63 -14.81 -10.12
CA ASN A 142 -10.16 -13.88 -9.12
C ASN A 142 -9.12 -13.15 -8.26
N HIS A 143 -7.87 -13.06 -8.71
CA HIS A 143 -6.92 -12.12 -8.10
C HIS A 143 -7.31 -10.69 -8.43
N VAL A 144 -7.28 -9.81 -7.42
CA VAL A 144 -7.48 -8.37 -7.60
C VAL A 144 -6.29 -7.76 -8.33
N LEU A 145 -6.53 -7.27 -9.54
CA LEU A 145 -5.58 -6.58 -10.40
C LEU A 145 -5.44 -5.10 -10.02
N ALA A 146 -6.57 -4.45 -9.77
CA ALA A 146 -6.64 -3.06 -9.34
C ALA A 146 -7.99 -2.75 -8.68
N MET A 147 -8.07 -1.61 -7.99
CA MET A 147 -9.27 -1.13 -7.30
C MET A 147 -9.56 0.34 -7.59
N PRO A 148 -9.82 0.73 -8.86
CA PRO A 148 -10.09 2.12 -9.20
C PRO A 148 -11.37 2.63 -8.55
N VAL A 149 -11.31 3.86 -8.04
CA VAL A 149 -12.49 4.64 -7.67
C VAL A 149 -13.09 5.22 -8.95
N ILE A 150 -14.32 4.83 -9.26
CA ILE A 150 -15.05 5.24 -10.46
C ILE A 150 -15.79 6.56 -10.22
N SER A 151 -16.34 6.75 -9.01
CA SER A 151 -17.04 7.98 -8.62
C SER A 151 -16.92 8.24 -7.12
N VAL A 152 -17.00 9.51 -6.73
CA VAL A 152 -17.05 9.97 -5.33
C VAL A 152 -18.16 11.01 -5.17
N GLY A 153 -18.99 10.85 -4.14
CA GLY A 153 -20.22 11.61 -3.93
C GLY A 153 -21.45 10.81 -4.35
N SER A 154 -22.62 11.45 -4.40
CA SER A 154 -23.89 10.78 -4.62
C SER A 154 -23.90 9.89 -5.87
N LEU A 155 -24.39 8.65 -5.72
CA LEU A 155 -24.60 7.69 -6.80
C LEU A 155 -25.76 8.10 -7.73
N ASN A 156 -25.59 9.21 -8.44
CA ASN A 156 -26.50 9.59 -9.52
C ASN A 156 -26.08 8.89 -10.82
N ALA A 157 -27.06 8.40 -11.58
CA ALA A 157 -26.85 7.66 -12.84
C ALA A 157 -26.04 8.42 -13.91
N SER A 158 -25.88 9.75 -13.78
CA SER A 158 -25.02 10.56 -14.65
C SER A 158 -23.53 10.53 -14.27
N LEU A 159 -23.21 10.23 -13.01
CA LEU A 159 -21.84 10.21 -12.48
C LEU A 159 -21.20 8.81 -12.56
N VAL A 160 -22.02 7.76 -12.52
CA VAL A 160 -21.56 6.36 -12.55
C VAL A 160 -21.92 5.70 -13.88
N HIS A 161 -21.12 6.01 -14.91
CA HIS A 161 -21.37 5.55 -16.28
C HIS A 161 -20.55 4.29 -16.62
N PRO A 162 -21.11 3.27 -17.31
CA PRO A 162 -20.39 2.04 -17.67
C PRO A 162 -19.07 2.27 -18.39
N ARG A 163 -19.01 3.30 -19.26
CA ARG A 163 -17.78 3.71 -19.94
C ARG A 163 -16.60 3.92 -18.99
N GLU A 164 -16.81 4.57 -17.84
CA GLU A 164 -15.70 4.88 -16.92
C GLU A 164 -15.20 3.61 -16.23
N LEU A 165 -16.12 2.74 -15.79
CA LEU A 165 -15.80 1.42 -15.24
C LEU A 165 -15.03 0.55 -16.24
N PHE A 166 -15.60 0.35 -17.43
CA PHE A 166 -15.05 -0.60 -18.39
C PHE A 166 -13.80 -0.09 -19.09
N ARG A 167 -13.58 1.23 -19.17
CA ARG A 167 -12.28 1.80 -19.56
C ARG A 167 -11.18 1.32 -18.63
N GLU A 168 -11.41 1.36 -17.31
CA GLU A 168 -10.44 0.86 -16.33
C GLU A 168 -10.27 -0.66 -16.41
N ALA A 169 -11.38 -1.41 -16.56
CA ALA A 169 -11.35 -2.86 -16.70
C ALA A 169 -10.51 -3.32 -17.90
N ILE A 170 -10.71 -2.67 -19.06
CA ILE A 170 -9.96 -2.97 -20.30
C ILE A 170 -8.48 -2.61 -20.14
N ASN A 171 -8.17 -1.44 -19.59
CA ASN A 171 -6.78 -0.99 -19.38
C ASN A 171 -5.99 -1.94 -18.48
N HIS A 172 -6.65 -2.63 -17.54
CA HIS A 172 -6.04 -3.59 -16.63
C HIS A 172 -6.17 -5.04 -17.10
N SER A 173 -6.69 -5.29 -18.30
CA SER A 173 -6.94 -6.65 -18.82
C SER A 173 -7.77 -7.51 -17.85
N ALA A 174 -8.79 -6.90 -17.23
CA ALA A 174 -9.66 -7.58 -16.28
C ALA A 174 -10.52 -8.64 -17.00
N ALA A 175 -10.56 -9.84 -16.44
CA ALA A 175 -11.46 -10.91 -16.89
C ALA A 175 -12.88 -10.71 -16.36
N ALA A 176 -13.02 -10.07 -15.19
CA ALA A 176 -14.29 -9.78 -14.56
C ALA A 176 -14.14 -8.59 -13.60
N VAL A 177 -15.27 -8.05 -13.14
CA VAL A 177 -15.30 -6.95 -12.16
C VAL A 177 -16.26 -7.25 -11.03
N ILE A 178 -16.01 -6.67 -9.86
CA ILE A 178 -16.98 -6.60 -8.76
C ILE A 178 -17.15 -5.14 -8.38
N LEU A 179 -18.41 -4.71 -8.26
CA LEU A 179 -18.74 -3.36 -7.85
C LEU A 179 -18.77 -3.29 -6.32
N VAL A 180 -18.28 -2.20 -5.75
CA VAL A 180 -18.34 -1.95 -4.31
C VAL A 180 -18.64 -0.49 -4.07
N HIS A 181 -19.58 -0.20 -3.17
CA HIS A 181 -19.69 1.17 -2.65
C HIS A 181 -20.05 1.19 -1.17
N ASN A 182 -19.85 2.33 -0.53
CA ASN A 182 -20.27 2.55 0.85
C ASN A 182 -21.49 3.46 0.93
N HIS A 183 -22.32 3.21 1.95
CA HIS A 183 -23.33 4.15 2.43
C HIS A 183 -22.82 4.85 3.70
N PRO A 184 -22.54 6.16 3.67
CA PRO A 184 -22.12 6.92 4.86
C PRO A 184 -23.15 6.90 5.99
N SER A 185 -24.43 6.62 5.68
CA SER A 185 -25.49 6.41 6.68
C SER A 185 -25.24 5.18 7.57
N GLY A 186 -24.37 4.27 7.13
CA GLY A 186 -24.08 3.00 7.79
C GLY A 186 -25.05 1.88 7.46
N ASP A 187 -26.15 2.12 6.73
CA ASP A 187 -27.09 1.08 6.32
C ASP A 187 -26.81 0.56 4.90
N PRO A 188 -26.40 -0.70 4.71
CA PRO A 188 -26.06 -1.25 3.40
C PRO A 188 -27.27 -1.73 2.60
N THR A 189 -28.49 -1.32 2.96
CA THR A 189 -29.69 -1.67 2.20
C THR A 189 -29.60 -1.01 0.81
N PRO A 190 -29.73 -1.77 -0.30
CA PRO A 190 -29.64 -1.20 -1.64
C PRO A 190 -30.80 -0.24 -1.90
N SER A 191 -30.47 0.94 -2.43
CA SER A 191 -31.43 1.86 -3.02
C SER A 191 -31.90 1.34 -4.38
N ARG A 192 -32.94 1.99 -4.93
CA ARG A 192 -33.40 1.69 -6.29
C ARG A 192 -32.33 2.06 -7.31
N GLU A 193 -31.65 3.19 -7.09
CA GLU A 193 -30.57 3.71 -7.90
C GLU A 193 -29.40 2.72 -7.97
N ASP A 194 -29.04 2.07 -6.85
CA ASP A 194 -28.00 1.03 -6.82
C ASP A 194 -28.33 -0.11 -7.75
N ILE A 195 -29.57 -0.62 -7.69
CA ILE A 195 -30.04 -1.73 -8.51
C ILE A 195 -30.04 -1.34 -9.99
N GLU A 196 -30.53 -0.15 -10.32
CA GLU A 196 -30.57 0.36 -11.69
C GLU A 196 -29.16 0.57 -12.27
N ILE A 197 -28.23 1.14 -11.51
CA ILE A 197 -26.83 1.29 -11.90
C ILE A 197 -26.19 -0.07 -12.11
N THR A 198 -26.40 -1.01 -11.17
CA THR A 198 -25.87 -2.38 -11.28
C THR A 198 -26.35 -3.06 -12.55
N GLY A 199 -27.64 -2.98 -12.85
CA GLY A 199 -28.21 -3.58 -14.06
C GLY A 199 -27.58 -3.03 -15.34
N LYS A 200 -27.33 -1.71 -15.42
CA LYS A 200 -26.62 -1.10 -16.55
C LYS A 200 -25.18 -1.61 -16.69
N MET A 201 -24.49 -1.79 -15.57
CA MET A 201 -23.13 -2.33 -15.57
C MET A 201 -23.09 -3.80 -16.01
N VAL A 202 -24.04 -4.62 -15.54
CA VAL A 202 -24.18 -6.02 -15.94
C VAL A 202 -24.40 -6.13 -17.44
N GLN A 203 -25.37 -5.40 -18.00
CA GLN A 203 -25.66 -5.40 -19.44
C GLN A 203 -24.45 -4.96 -20.28
N ALA A 204 -23.75 -3.90 -19.86
CA ALA A 204 -22.54 -3.45 -20.54
C ALA A 204 -21.40 -4.49 -20.44
N GLY A 205 -21.27 -5.16 -19.30
CA GLY A 205 -20.29 -6.22 -19.08
C GLY A 205 -20.53 -7.44 -19.97
N GLU A 206 -21.79 -7.83 -20.17
CA GLU A 206 -22.16 -8.89 -21.11
C GLU A 206 -21.75 -8.56 -22.55
N ILE A 207 -22.02 -7.32 -23.00
CA ILE A 207 -21.63 -6.87 -24.35
C ILE A 207 -20.12 -6.88 -24.54
N LEU A 208 -19.36 -6.47 -23.52
CA LEU A 208 -17.90 -6.35 -23.57
C LEU A 208 -17.16 -7.67 -23.27
N GLY A 209 -17.87 -8.71 -22.81
CA GLY A 209 -17.25 -9.95 -22.36
C GLY A 209 -16.48 -9.83 -21.03
N ILE A 210 -16.82 -8.84 -20.19
CA ILE A 210 -16.23 -8.63 -18.86
C ILE A 210 -17.37 -8.69 -17.83
N ALA A 211 -17.56 -9.85 -17.21
CA ALA A 211 -18.68 -10.10 -16.33
C ALA A 211 -18.62 -9.25 -15.04
N VAL A 212 -19.77 -8.71 -14.62
CA VAL A 212 -19.95 -8.12 -13.29
C VAL A 212 -20.36 -9.25 -12.34
N LEU A 213 -19.45 -9.70 -11.49
CA LEU A 213 -19.66 -10.92 -10.68
C LEU A 213 -20.48 -10.70 -9.42
N ASP A 214 -20.46 -9.48 -8.87
CA ASP A 214 -21.22 -9.08 -7.71
C ASP A 214 -21.27 -7.54 -7.60
N HIS A 215 -22.15 -7.04 -6.74
CA HIS A 215 -22.12 -5.69 -6.23
C HIS A 215 -22.30 -5.71 -4.71
N VAL A 216 -21.30 -5.22 -3.98
CA VAL A 216 -21.29 -5.21 -2.51
C VAL A 216 -21.45 -3.80 -1.96
N ILE A 217 -22.43 -3.63 -1.09
CA ILE A 217 -22.70 -2.38 -0.37
C ILE A 217 -22.14 -2.48 1.04
N ILE A 218 -21.27 -1.55 1.41
CA ILE A 218 -20.60 -1.47 2.71
C ILE A 218 -21.31 -0.44 3.60
N GLY A 219 -21.74 -0.87 4.77
CA GLY A 219 -22.27 0.00 5.83
C GLY A 219 -21.35 0.02 7.06
N ASP A 220 -21.93 0.31 8.23
CA ASP A 220 -21.18 0.36 9.48
C ASP A 220 -20.97 -1.04 10.06
N GLY A 221 -19.87 -1.70 9.69
CA GLY A 221 -19.51 -3.05 10.15
C GLY A 221 -20.33 -4.19 9.53
N LYS A 222 -21.38 -3.86 8.78
CA LYS A 222 -22.25 -4.76 7.99
C LYS A 222 -22.12 -4.50 6.49
N TYR A 223 -22.49 -5.48 5.68
CA TYR A 223 -22.49 -5.37 4.22
C TYR A 223 -23.68 -6.13 3.61
N VAL A 224 -23.99 -5.86 2.35
CA VAL A 224 -24.95 -6.61 1.54
C VAL A 224 -24.31 -6.94 0.19
N SER A 225 -24.40 -8.20 -0.24
CA SER A 225 -24.11 -8.63 -1.62
C SER A 225 -25.43 -8.69 -2.41
N LEU A 226 -25.48 -8.02 -3.56
CA LEU A 226 -26.65 -8.08 -4.45
C LEU A 226 -26.80 -9.47 -5.06
N LYS A 227 -25.70 -10.18 -5.29
CA LYS A 227 -25.73 -11.58 -5.75
C LYS A 227 -26.28 -12.54 -4.70
N GLU A 228 -25.85 -12.44 -3.45
CA GLU A 228 -26.41 -13.27 -2.35
C GLU A 228 -27.91 -12.99 -2.14
N LYS A 229 -28.37 -11.77 -2.44
CA LYS A 229 -29.80 -11.41 -2.43
C LYS A 229 -30.58 -11.84 -3.68
N GLY A 230 -29.93 -12.41 -4.70
CA GLY A 230 -30.57 -12.81 -5.96
C GLY A 230 -31.07 -11.63 -6.81
N ILE A 231 -30.46 -10.46 -6.65
CA ILE A 231 -30.78 -9.26 -7.44
C ILE A 231 -30.03 -9.28 -8.79
N ILE A 232 -28.87 -9.93 -8.83
CA ILE A 232 -28.04 -10.19 -10.01
C ILE A 232 -27.57 -11.64 -10.05
#